data_AF-A0A1M6LRE6-F1
#
_entry.id   AF-A0A1M6LRE6-F1
#
_cell.length_a   1.000
_cell.length_b   1.000
_cell.length_c   1.000
_cell.angle_alpha   90.00
_cell.angle_beta   90.00
_cell.angle_gamma   90.00
#
_symmetry.space_group_name_H-M   'P 1'
#
loop_
_entity.id
_entity.type
_entity.pdbx_description
1 polymer ?
#
loop_
_entity_poly.entity_id
_entity_poly.type
_entity_poly.pdbx_seq_one_letter_code
_entity_poly.pdbx_strand_id
1 'polypeptide(L)' 'MSEPQRPADRRPNDEPFFVPKVCQGCGAKLVYSYLLDAPDTPEHERWYGEFECPQCRDGLVLDVPKGYI' A
#
# COMPACT_ATOMS: atom_id res chain seq x y z
N MET A 1 -12.89 12.33 -4.24
CA MET A 1 -12.82 11.14 -3.36
C MET A 1 -12.47 11.63 -1.96
N SER A 2 -13.09 11.05 -0.94
CA SER A 2 -12.81 11.37 0.47
C SER A 2 -11.48 10.74 0.90
N GLU A 3 -10.79 11.36 1.87
CA GLU A 3 -9.54 10.87 2.43
C GLU A 3 -9.75 9.51 3.16
N PRO A 4 -8.87 8.52 2.95
CA PRO A 4 -8.97 7.23 3.63
C PRO A 4 -8.82 7.41 5.16
N GLN A 5 -9.75 6.84 5.93
CA GLN A 5 -9.81 7.00 7.39
C GLN A 5 -9.28 5.76 8.14
N ARG A 6 -9.25 4.60 7.49
CA ARG A 6 -8.84 3.32 8.07
C ARG A 6 -7.82 2.59 7.17
N PRO A 7 -6.98 1.70 7.73
CA PRO A 7 -6.09 0.85 6.94
C PRO A 7 -6.80 0.09 5.82
N ALA A 8 -8.01 -0.40 6.06
CA ALA A 8 -8.81 -1.16 5.09
C ALA A 8 -9.51 -0.29 4.03
N ASP A 9 -9.52 1.04 4.15
CA ASP A 9 -10.15 1.90 3.15
C ASP A 9 -9.27 1.93 1.88
N ARG A 10 -9.85 1.77 0.69
CA ARG A 10 -9.07 1.85 -0.56
C ARG A 10 -8.43 3.24 -0.71
N ARG A 11 -7.16 3.27 -1.12
CA ARG A 11 -6.45 4.54 -1.33
C ARG A 11 -6.79 5.14 -2.71
N PRO A 12 -6.83 6.48 -2.85
CA PRO A 12 -7.10 7.11 -4.14
C PRO A 12 -6.12 6.66 -5.23
N ASN A 13 -6.64 6.26 -6.39
CA ASN A 13 -5.86 5.76 -7.53
C ASN A 13 -4.91 4.59 -7.20
N ASP A 14 -5.19 3.83 -6.13
CA ASP A 14 -4.34 2.73 -5.65
C ASP A 14 -2.91 3.18 -5.28
N GLU A 15 -2.77 4.43 -4.83
CA GLU A 15 -1.47 5.02 -4.45
C GLU A 15 -1.38 5.26 -2.94
N PRO A 16 -0.17 5.17 -2.34
CA PRO A 16 0.02 5.51 -0.93
C PRO A 16 -0.35 6.96 -0.62
N PHE A 17 -0.87 7.20 0.58
CA PHE A 17 -1.35 8.52 1.02
C PHE A 17 -0.45 9.17 2.10
N PHE A 18 -0.06 8.41 3.12
CA PHE A 18 0.73 8.82 4.29
C PHE A 18 2.22 8.46 4.18
N VAL A 19 2.62 7.67 3.18
CA VAL A 19 4.01 7.31 2.88
C VAL A 19 4.42 7.71 1.44
N PRO A 20 5.72 7.73 1.10
CA PRO A 20 6.16 8.02 -0.26
C PRO A 20 5.61 7.04 -1.30
N LYS A 21 5.25 7.54 -2.49
CA LYS A 21 4.71 6.71 -3.60
C LYS A 21 5.75 5.83 -4.29
N VAL A 22 7.03 6.10 -4.04
CA VAL A 22 8.17 5.42 -4.64
C VAL A 22 9.08 4.84 -3.57
N CYS A 23 9.67 3.69 -3.87
CA CYS A 23 10.70 3.06 -3.07
C CYS A 23 11.90 4.01 -2.94
N GLN A 24 12.33 4.27 -1.70
CA GLN A 24 13.47 5.15 -1.44
C GLN A 24 14.82 4.53 -1.84
N GLY A 25 14.88 3.21 -2.07
CA GLY A 25 16.09 2.51 -2.48
C GLY A 25 16.34 2.55 -4.00
N CYS A 26 15.34 2.20 -4.81
CA CYS A 26 15.49 2.08 -6.28
C CYS A 26 14.62 3.04 -7.10
N GLY A 27 13.74 3.84 -6.47
CA GLY A 27 12.85 4.77 -7.16
C GLY A 27 11.63 4.14 -7.85
N ALA A 28 11.46 2.81 -7.81
CA ALA A 28 10.29 2.15 -8.38
C ALA A 28 9.00 2.57 -7.64
N LYS A 29 7.88 2.67 -8.38
CA LYS A 29 6.55 2.91 -7.78
C LYS A 29 6.19 1.76 -6.84
N LEU A 30 5.72 2.09 -5.65
CA LEU A 30 5.17 1.10 -4.73
C LEU A 30 3.80 0.63 -5.22
N VAL A 31 3.54 -0.66 -5.06
CA VAL A 31 2.27 -1.31 -5.42
C VAL A 31 1.68 -1.98 -4.18
N TYR A 32 0.41 -2.32 -4.18
CA TYR A 32 -0.18 -3.08 -3.07
C TYR A 32 0.54 -4.42 -2.87
N SER A 33 0.84 -4.77 -1.62
CA SER A 33 1.54 -6.03 -1.27
C SER A 33 0.82 -7.24 -1.83
N TYR A 34 -0.51 -7.27 -1.71
CA TYR A 34 -1.32 -8.38 -2.20
C TYR A 34 -1.16 -8.63 -3.71
N LEU A 35 -0.82 -7.61 -4.52
CA LEU A 35 -0.58 -7.81 -5.96
C LEU A 35 0.70 -8.62 -6.23
N LEU A 36 1.64 -8.64 -5.28
CA LEU A 36 2.92 -9.32 -5.40
C LEU A 36 2.94 -10.68 -4.70
N ASP A 37 2.26 -10.80 -3.55
CA ASP A 37 2.33 -11.99 -2.69
C ASP A 37 1.08 -12.86 -2.73
N ALA A 38 -0.10 -12.28 -2.98
CA ALA A 38 -1.37 -12.99 -2.96
C ALA A 38 -2.38 -12.38 -3.96
N PRO A 39 -2.07 -12.38 -5.27
CA PRO A 39 -2.86 -11.67 -6.29
C PRO A 39 -4.30 -12.16 -6.40
N ASP A 40 -4.54 -13.42 -5.99
CA ASP A 40 -5.86 -14.07 -6.02
C ASP A 40 -6.71 -13.79 -4.76
N THR A 41 -6.23 -12.95 -3.82
CA THR A 41 -6.97 -12.59 -2.61
C THR A 41 -8.33 -11.96 -2.97
N PRO A 42 -9.45 -12.50 -2.44
CA PRO A 42 -10.78 -11.95 -2.65
C PRO A 42 -10.86 -10.47 -2.25
N GLU A 43 -11.63 -9.66 -2.97
CA GLU A 43 -11.64 -8.19 -2.79
C GLU A 43 -11.93 -7.74 -1.35
N HIS A 44 -12.83 -8.45 -0.66
CA HIS A 44 -13.22 -8.15 0.71
C HIS A 44 -12.18 -8.56 1.77
N GLU A 45 -11.19 -9.36 1.38
CA GLU A 45 -10.06 -9.78 2.21
C GLU A 45 -8.79 -8.97 1.88
N ARG A 46 -8.81 -8.13 0.83
CA ARG A 46 -7.66 -7.32 0.44
C ARG A 46 -7.35 -6.24 1.47
N TRP A 47 -6.07 -6.12 1.78
CA TRP A 47 -5.58 -5.07 2.66
C TRP A 47 -4.97 -3.92 1.86
N TYR A 48 -5.60 -2.74 1.94
CA TYR A 48 -5.23 -1.55 1.16
C TYR A 48 -4.29 -0.59 1.90
N GLY A 49 -3.75 -1.00 3.04
CA GLY A 49 -2.76 -0.24 3.81
C GLY A 49 -1.32 -0.72 3.60
N GLU A 50 -1.12 -1.77 2.80
CA GLU A 50 0.17 -2.42 2.63
C GLU A 50 0.70 -2.26 1.22
N PHE A 51 1.91 -1.74 1.13
CA PHE A 51 2.59 -1.50 -0.13
C PHE A 51 3.97 -2.12 -0.14
N GLU A 52 4.44 -2.53 -1.31
CA GLU A 52 5.76 -3.13 -1.48
C GLU A 52 6.42 -2.65 -2.78
N CYS A 53 7.76 -2.63 -2.77
CA CYS A 53 8.55 -2.34 -3.94
C CYS A 53 8.66 -3.60 -4.83
N PRO A 54 8.12 -3.58 -6.06
CA PRO A 54 8.16 -4.75 -6.94
C PRO A 54 9.56 -5.11 -7.43
N GLN A 55 10.54 -4.21 -7.26
CA GLN A 55 11.93 -4.43 -7.67
C GLN A 55 12.81 -4.91 -6.52
N CYS A 56 12.78 -4.19 -5.39
CA CYS A 56 13.63 -4.52 -4.25
C CYS A 56 13.08 -5.68 -3.41
N ARG A 57 11.75 -5.79 -3.30
CA ARG A 57 11.07 -6.70 -2.34
C ARG A 57 11.63 -6.61 -0.91
N ASP A 58 12.12 -5.43 -0.55
CA ASP A 58 12.86 -5.18 0.69
C ASP A 58 11.92 -4.88 1.87
N GLY A 59 10.84 -5.65 1.94
CA GLY A 59 9.82 -5.58 2.98
C GLY A 59 8.60 -4.70 2.67
N LEU A 60 7.71 -4.70 3.66
CA LEU A 60 6.39 -4.10 3.64
C LEU A 60 6.45 -2.63 4.10
N VAL A 61 5.81 -1.74 3.35
CA VAL A 61 5.59 -0.35 3.72
C VAL A 61 4.13 -0.18 4.11
N LEU A 62 3.90 0.23 5.37
CA LEU A 62 2.56 0.45 5.90
C LEU A 62 2.13 1.91 5.68
N ASP A 63 1.11 2.10 4.85
CA ASP A 63 0.46 3.38 4.57
C ASP A 63 -0.71 3.59 5.53
N VAL A 64 -0.43 4.09 6.74
CA VAL A 64 -1.42 4.19 7.82
C VAL A 64 -1.70 5.66 8.16
N PRO A 65 -2.97 6.04 8.41
CA PRO A 65 -3.30 7.39 8.86
C PRO A 65 -2.50 7.82 10.08
N LYS A 66 -2.13 9.11 10.12
CA LYS A 66 -1.46 9.69 11.29
C LYS A 66 -2.36 9.53 12.53
N GLY A 67 -1.81 8.99 13.62
CA GLY A 67 -2.52 8.80 14.89
C GLY A 67 -3.33 7.50 14.99
N TYR A 68 -3.15 6.55 14.06
CA TYR A 68 -3.79 5.23 14.11
C TYR A 68 -3.00 4.20 14.96
N ILE A 69 -1.89 4.61 15.59
CA ILE A 69 -1.00 3.77 16.41
C ILE A 69 -0.92 4.33 17.82
#